data_AF-A0A0C5GS43-F1
#
_entry.id   AF-A0A0C5GS43-F1
#
_cell.length_a   1.000
_cell.length_b   1.000
_cell.length_c   1.000
_cell.angle_alpha   90.00
_cell.angle_beta   90.00
_cell.angle_gamma   90.00
#
_symmetry.space_group_name_H-M   'P 1'
#
loop_
_entity.id
_entity.type
_entity.pdbx_description
1 polymer ?
#
loop_
_entity_poly.entity_id
_entity_poly.type
_entity_poly.pdbx_seq_one_letter_code
_entity_poly.pdbx_strand_id
1 'polypeptide(L)'
;MDTQNMICKRYIRERGTTIDKVMLGYKPVQWSIDPDGPTEYQLVEFFELNGWKETILLDGQIIRATSLDTIPVTVKEKENQHVDDLLKEGYSFLDEVQVNATTKAVSSLEAETESKDGYSLSWLLSSPVDASNHALLRGFIVGVFTDGASKLGFDVAREKGSQSQLPDVLMRTNKGYELTVKSGASENTICPTMLEGAGTLTASDGYEPLLMFIYLQRRFEQEFFKDDEKRLVKICGEDGDLFIYDGFDSLEGIFFEFGWNYNEVREAAERLGLVAELFRLDNIDCETEDSYF
;
A
#
# COMPACT_ATOMS: atom_id res chain seq x y z
N MET A 1 25.53 -3.99 0.33
CA MET A 1 25.61 -2.56 0.68
C MET A 1 24.37 -1.95 0.09
N ASP A 2 23.33 -1.89 0.91
CA ASP A 2 21.98 -1.61 0.44
C ASP A 2 21.83 -0.15 0.06
N THR A 3 21.34 0.03 -1.16
CA THR A 3 21.09 1.30 -1.83
C THR A 3 20.07 2.14 -1.06
N GLN A 4 20.23 3.45 -1.17
CA GLN A 4 19.60 4.54 -0.41
C GLN A 4 18.07 4.60 -0.58
N ASN A 5 17.34 3.63 -0.02
CA ASN A 5 15.88 3.66 0.02
C ASN A 5 15.43 4.90 0.82
N MET A 6 14.62 5.75 0.21
CA MET A 6 14.12 6.97 0.85
C MET A 6 12.63 7.10 0.60
N ILE A 7 11.87 7.39 1.65
CA ILE A 7 10.45 7.75 1.53
C ILE A 7 10.38 9.26 1.31
N CYS A 8 9.71 9.67 0.23
CA CYS A 8 9.44 11.06 -0.10
C CYS A 8 7.94 11.32 -0.18
N LYS A 9 7.52 12.53 0.21
CA LYS A 9 6.21 13.08 -0.13
C LYS A 9 6.28 13.73 -1.51
N ARG A 10 5.40 13.33 -2.41
CA ARG A 10 5.34 13.86 -3.77
C ARG A 10 4.25 14.93 -3.87
N TYR A 11 4.62 16.05 -4.49
CA TYR A 11 3.78 17.20 -4.72
C TYR A 11 3.74 17.50 -6.22
N ILE A 12 2.57 17.88 -6.72
CA ILE A 12 2.38 18.20 -8.14
C ILE A 12 1.74 19.57 -8.31
N ARG A 13 2.08 20.24 -9.41
CA ARG A 13 1.44 21.49 -9.82
C ARG A 13 1.11 21.44 -11.31
N GLU A 14 -0.15 21.60 -11.63
CA GLU A 14 -0.62 21.65 -13.02
C GLU A 14 -0.48 23.07 -13.59
N ARG A 15 0.16 23.18 -14.76
CA ARG A 15 0.35 24.42 -15.51
C ARG A 15 -0.04 24.21 -16.97
N GLY A 16 -1.33 24.35 -17.26
CA GLY A 16 -1.87 24.08 -18.60
C GLY A 16 -1.80 22.58 -18.91
N THR A 17 -0.93 22.18 -19.85
CA THR A 17 -0.70 20.77 -20.19
C THR A 17 0.53 20.16 -19.49
N THR A 18 1.28 20.97 -18.72
CA THR A 18 2.49 20.53 -18.02
C THR A 18 2.17 20.23 -16.56
N ILE A 19 2.79 19.18 -16.01
CA ILE A 19 2.70 18.84 -14.60
C ILE A 19 4.11 18.94 -14.02
N ASP A 20 4.33 19.93 -13.15
CA ASP A 20 5.58 20.03 -12.40
C ASP A 20 5.52 19.06 -11.21
N LYS A 21 6.60 18.32 -10.96
CA LYS A 21 6.70 17.39 -9.82
C LYS A 21 7.82 17.77 -8.88
N VAL A 22 7.54 17.66 -7.59
CA VAL A 22 8.49 17.86 -6.49
C VAL A 22 8.38 16.69 -5.53
N MET A 23 9.51 16.12 -5.13
CA MET A 23 9.56 15.09 -4.09
C MET A 23 10.40 15.59 -2.92
N LEU A 24 9.85 15.54 -1.72
CA LEU A 24 10.50 16.00 -0.49
C LEU A 24 10.68 14.83 0.47
N GLY A 25 11.90 14.57 0.93
CA GLY A 25 12.16 13.43 1.82
C GLY A 25 13.49 13.50 2.57
N TYR A 26 13.73 12.49 3.39
CA TYR A 26 14.95 12.35 4.18
C TYR A 26 15.85 11.28 3.58
N LYS A 27 16.97 11.70 2.98
CA LYS A 27 17.94 10.80 2.36
C LYS A 27 18.92 10.29 3.41
N PRO A 28 19.06 8.96 3.60
CA PRO A 28 20.11 8.41 4.46
C PRO A 28 21.47 8.63 3.81
N VAL A 29 22.39 9.26 4.53
CA VAL A 29 23.77 9.51 4.06
C VAL A 29 24.79 8.57 4.69
N GLN A 30 24.52 8.13 5.91
CA GLN A 30 25.34 7.12 6.59
C GLN A 30 24.46 6.30 7.54
N TRP A 31 24.45 4.99 7.33
CA TRP A 31 23.81 4.04 8.22
C TRP A 31 24.67 3.81 9.47
N SER A 32 24.00 3.68 10.61
CA SER A 32 24.65 3.16 11.81
C SER A 32 25.09 1.71 11.56
N ILE A 33 26.25 1.33 12.08
CA ILE A 33 26.72 -0.07 12.09
C ILE A 33 25.90 -0.89 13.09
N ASP A 34 25.36 -0.23 14.12
CA ASP A 34 24.41 -0.80 15.08
C ASP A 34 22.99 -0.69 14.53
N PRO A 35 22.21 -1.80 14.42
CA PRO A 35 20.81 -1.78 13.97
C PRO A 35 19.92 -0.81 14.74
N ASP A 36 20.21 -0.57 16.02
CA ASP A 36 19.45 0.33 16.89
C ASP A 36 20.08 1.74 16.98
N GLY A 37 21.19 1.97 16.29
CA GLY A 37 21.92 3.23 16.33
C GLY A 37 21.35 4.30 15.40
N PRO A 38 21.66 5.59 15.64
CA PRO A 38 21.12 6.68 14.85
C PRO A 38 21.65 6.65 13.41
N THR A 39 20.73 6.75 12.45
CA THR A 39 21.06 6.98 11.04
C THR A 39 21.24 8.47 10.80
N GLU A 40 22.18 8.81 9.93
CA GLU A 40 22.41 10.18 9.48
C GLU A 40 21.59 10.46 8.23
N TYR A 41 20.81 11.53 8.26
CA TYR A 41 19.91 11.96 7.19
C TYR A 41 20.22 13.37 6.71
N GLN A 42 19.84 13.64 5.47
CA GLN A 42 19.70 14.97 4.90
C GLN A 42 18.27 15.19 4.41
N LEU A 43 17.71 16.37 4.66
CA LEU A 43 16.44 16.78 4.05
C LEU A 43 16.73 17.21 2.61
N VAL A 44 16.13 16.50 1.66
CA VAL A 44 16.35 16.69 0.23
C VAL A 44 15.04 16.95 -0.50
N GLU A 45 15.14 17.77 -1.55
CA GLU A 45 14.10 18.00 -2.54
C GLU A 45 14.58 17.53 -3.90
N PHE A 46 13.74 16.78 -4.61
CA PHE A 46 13.94 16.46 -6.02
C PHE A 46 12.91 17.23 -6.84
N PHE A 47 13.39 18.00 -7.80
CA PHE A 47 12.54 18.78 -8.69
C PHE A 47 12.72 18.29 -10.14
N GLU A 48 11.63 18.11 -10.87
CA GLU A 48 11.65 17.74 -12.30
C GLU A 48 11.72 19.01 -13.19
N LEU A 49 12.91 19.36 -13.68
CA LEU A 49 13.14 20.48 -14.62
C LEU A 49 14.07 20.03 -15.74
N ASN A 50 13.52 19.49 -16.83
CA ASN A 50 14.28 18.83 -17.91
C ASN A 50 15.18 17.69 -17.38
N GLY A 51 14.68 16.93 -16.41
CA GLY A 51 15.43 15.95 -15.64
C GLY A 51 15.26 16.19 -14.14
N TRP A 52 15.61 15.19 -13.33
CA TRP A 52 15.51 15.30 -11.87
C TRP A 52 16.74 15.97 -11.28
N LYS A 53 16.53 17.00 -10.47
CA LYS A 53 17.58 17.70 -9.73
C LYS A 53 17.38 17.56 -8.23
N GLU A 54 18.39 17.03 -7.55
CA GLU A 54 18.45 16.97 -6.08
C GLU A 54 18.95 18.31 -5.51
N THR A 55 18.27 18.81 -4.46
CA THR A 55 18.66 19.99 -3.68
C THR A 55 18.62 19.63 -2.19
N ILE A 56 19.73 19.87 -1.48
CA ILE A 56 19.77 19.72 -0.02
C ILE A 56 19.18 20.99 0.59
N LEU A 57 18.05 20.89 1.29
CA LEU A 57 17.35 22.06 1.81
C LEU A 57 18.02 22.66 3.05
N LEU A 58 18.79 21.85 3.79
CA LEU A 58 19.50 22.24 5.00
C LEU A 58 21.00 22.02 4.82
N ASP A 59 21.60 22.81 3.94
CA ASP A 59 23.03 22.67 3.58
C ASP A 59 23.93 22.69 4.84
N GLY A 60 24.87 21.74 4.90
CA GLY A 60 25.77 21.52 6.03
C GLY A 60 25.15 20.93 7.31
N GLN A 61 23.83 20.67 7.36
CA GLN A 61 23.18 20.09 8.55
C GLN A 61 22.94 18.58 8.37
N ILE A 62 23.67 17.77 9.14
CA ILE A 62 23.40 16.33 9.28
C ILE A 62 22.38 16.11 10.38
N ILE A 63 21.31 15.39 10.05
CA ILE A 63 20.22 15.06 10.97
C ILE A 63 20.48 13.65 11.51
N ARG A 64 20.66 13.52 12.82
CA ARG A 64 20.80 12.21 13.46
C ARG A 64 19.48 11.77 14.08
N ALA A 65 18.95 10.64 13.63
CA ALA A 65 17.70 10.09 14.14
C ALA A 65 17.71 8.55 14.05
N THR A 66 17.04 7.89 14.99
CA THR A 66 16.86 6.43 14.96
C THR A 66 15.75 6.01 13.99
N SER A 67 14.81 6.89 13.70
CA SER A 67 13.73 6.71 12.72
C SER A 67 13.24 8.07 12.21
N LEU A 68 12.36 8.08 11.20
CA LEU A 68 11.72 9.30 10.71
C LEU A 68 10.85 9.98 11.78
N ASP A 69 10.35 9.22 12.76
CA ASP A 69 9.56 9.76 13.86
C ASP A 69 10.42 10.54 14.87
N THR A 70 11.69 10.15 15.02
CA THR A 70 12.63 10.77 15.96
C THR A 70 13.43 11.94 15.36
N ILE A 71 13.09 12.37 14.14
CA ILE A 71 13.65 13.59 13.53
C ILE A 71 13.37 14.80 14.44
N PRO A 72 14.40 15.64 14.75
CA PRO A 72 14.24 16.79 15.63
C PRO A 72 13.12 17.73 15.20
N VAL A 73 12.34 18.22 16.16
CA VAL A 73 11.20 19.14 15.92
C VAL A 73 11.61 20.37 15.12
N THR A 74 12.80 20.93 15.40
CA THR A 74 13.33 22.10 14.68
C THR A 74 13.59 21.83 13.20
N VAL A 75 13.83 20.58 12.81
CA VAL A 75 13.95 20.16 11.41
C VAL A 75 12.57 19.99 10.80
N LYS A 76 11.63 19.36 11.52
CA LYS A 76 10.23 19.23 11.09
C LYS A 76 9.55 20.58 10.87
N GLU A 77 9.85 21.59 11.70
CA GLU A 77 9.36 22.96 11.51
C GLU A 77 9.86 23.57 10.19
N LYS A 78 11.12 23.33 9.81
CA LYS A 78 11.67 23.78 8.52
C LYS A 78 11.08 23.01 7.34
N GLU A 79 10.90 21.70 7.47
CA GLU A 79 10.19 20.89 6.48
C GLU A 79 8.77 21.44 6.25
N ASN A 80 8.03 21.69 7.33
CA ASN A 80 6.67 22.24 7.26
C ASN A 80 6.65 23.64 6.63
N GLN A 81 7.60 24.50 6.96
CA GLN A 81 7.72 25.82 6.32
C GLN A 81 7.94 25.70 4.81
N HIS A 82 8.79 24.76 4.39
CA HIS A 82 9.03 24.48 2.97
C HIS A 82 7.77 23.93 2.28
N VAL A 83 7.05 23.02 2.94
CA VAL A 83 5.75 22.53 2.46
C VAL A 83 4.75 23.67 2.30
N ASP A 84 4.64 24.57 3.28
CA ASP A 84 3.75 25.73 3.19
C ASP A 84 4.09 26.63 1.99
N ASP A 85 5.37 26.76 1.66
CA ASP A 85 5.82 27.54 0.52
C ASP A 85 5.49 26.84 -0.81
N LEU A 86 5.68 25.52 -0.92
CA LEU A 86 5.20 24.73 -2.05
C LEU A 86 3.68 24.89 -2.27
N LEU A 87 2.90 24.82 -1.19
CA LEU A 87 1.44 24.97 -1.25
C LEU A 87 1.05 26.38 -1.73
N LYS A 88 1.72 27.44 -1.26
CA LYS A 88 1.51 28.83 -1.75
C LYS A 88 1.86 28.99 -3.22
N GLU A 89 2.84 28.24 -3.71
CA GLU A 89 3.24 28.20 -5.11
C GLU A 89 2.28 27.41 -6.02
N GLY A 90 1.22 26.82 -5.44
CA GLY A 90 0.18 26.10 -6.15
C GLY A 90 0.44 24.59 -6.30
N TYR A 91 1.41 24.04 -5.57
CA TYR A 91 1.54 22.59 -5.48
C TYR A 91 0.47 21.98 -4.59
N SER A 92 0.06 20.76 -4.90
CA SER A 92 -0.80 19.92 -4.07
C SER A 92 -0.10 18.61 -3.74
N PHE A 93 -0.27 18.13 -2.50
CA PHE A 93 0.19 16.80 -2.11
C PHE A 93 -0.51 15.73 -2.96
N LEU A 94 0.27 14.80 -3.49
CA LEU A 94 -0.23 13.67 -4.27
C LEU A 94 -0.23 12.41 -3.42
N ASP A 95 0.96 11.95 -3.00
CA ASP A 95 1.17 10.69 -2.31
C ASP A 95 2.58 10.58 -1.68
N GLU A 96 2.87 9.45 -1.05
CA GLU A 96 4.20 9.05 -0.62
C GLU A 96 4.80 8.04 -1.61
N VAL A 97 6.08 8.21 -1.93
CA VAL A 97 6.84 7.38 -2.87
C VAL A 97 8.15 6.91 -2.26
N GLN A 98 8.60 5.71 -2.63
CA GLN A 98 9.92 5.19 -2.29
C GLN A 98 10.90 5.47 -3.45
N VAL A 99 11.85 6.37 -3.22
CA VAL A 99 12.83 6.80 -4.23
C VAL A 99 14.10 5.95 -4.18
N ASN A 100 14.60 5.56 -5.36
CA ASN A 100 15.82 4.78 -5.58
C ASN A 100 15.92 3.48 -4.79
N ALA A 101 14.76 2.94 -4.40
CA ALA A 101 14.71 1.64 -3.78
C ALA A 101 14.97 0.57 -4.83
N THR A 102 16.06 -0.18 -4.63
CA THR A 102 16.25 -1.46 -5.30
C THR A 102 15.09 -2.35 -4.91
N THR A 103 14.31 -2.82 -5.89
CA THR A 103 13.43 -3.98 -5.65
C THR A 103 14.28 -5.03 -4.97
N LYS A 104 13.89 -5.48 -3.77
CA LYS A 104 14.48 -6.68 -3.18
C LYS A 104 14.34 -7.76 -4.24
N ALA A 105 15.45 -8.10 -4.89
CA ALA A 105 15.56 -9.41 -5.50
C ALA A 105 15.59 -10.35 -4.31
N VAL A 106 14.43 -10.80 -3.83
CA VAL A 106 14.38 -12.04 -3.07
C VAL A 106 15.02 -13.04 -4.02
N SER A 107 16.27 -13.39 -3.73
CA SER A 107 17.11 -14.13 -4.65
C SER A 107 16.32 -15.35 -5.10
N SER A 108 16.11 -15.43 -6.41
CA SER A 108 15.55 -16.59 -7.13
C SER A 108 16.43 -17.84 -7.02
N LEU A 109 17.25 -17.93 -5.97
CA LEU A 109 18.15 -19.02 -5.62
C LEU A 109 17.60 -19.90 -4.46
N GLU A 110 16.51 -19.51 -3.82
CA GLU A 110 15.75 -20.39 -2.91
C GLU A 110 14.28 -20.58 -3.32
N ALA A 111 13.82 -19.90 -4.37
CA ALA A 111 12.51 -20.15 -4.97
C ALA A 111 12.57 -21.35 -5.93
N GLU A 112 13.05 -22.50 -5.45
CA GLU A 112 12.34 -23.72 -5.78
C GLU A 112 11.02 -23.61 -5.03
N THR A 113 10.00 -23.02 -5.68
CA THR A 113 8.63 -22.92 -5.21
C THR A 113 8.05 -24.30 -4.99
N GLU A 114 8.43 -24.94 -3.89
CA GLU A 114 7.51 -25.81 -3.18
C GLU A 114 6.66 -24.87 -2.33
N SER A 115 5.50 -24.46 -2.86
CA SER A 115 4.41 -24.05 -1.98
C SER A 115 4.34 -25.11 -0.89
N LYS A 116 4.33 -24.73 0.40
CA LYS A 116 4.08 -25.75 1.41
C LYS A 116 2.68 -26.29 1.15
N ASP A 117 2.62 -27.50 0.60
CA ASP A 117 1.36 -28.19 0.32
C ASP A 117 0.54 -28.17 1.61
N GLY A 118 -0.59 -27.46 1.57
CA GLY A 118 -1.52 -27.35 2.70
C GLY A 118 -1.68 -25.96 3.31
N TYR A 119 -0.75 -25.01 3.12
CA TYR A 119 -0.86 -23.70 3.77
C TYR A 119 -2.13 -22.96 3.34
N SER A 120 -2.89 -22.46 4.31
CA SER A 120 -4.11 -21.70 4.09
C SER A 120 -4.31 -20.56 5.07
N LEU A 121 -5.00 -19.52 4.63
CA LEU A 121 -5.45 -18.42 5.48
C LEU A 121 -6.96 -18.46 5.61
N SER A 122 -7.46 -18.45 6.84
CA SER A 122 -8.88 -18.24 7.09
C SER A 122 -9.16 -16.74 7.17
N TRP A 123 -10.27 -16.29 6.59
CA TRP A 123 -10.73 -14.92 6.75
C TRP A 123 -12.16 -14.89 7.29
N LEU A 124 -12.43 -13.86 8.09
CA LEU A 124 -13.74 -13.57 8.66
C LEU A 124 -14.05 -12.09 8.45
N LEU A 125 -15.13 -11.81 7.74
CA LEU A 125 -15.74 -10.49 7.67
C LEU A 125 -16.86 -10.44 8.71
N SER A 126 -16.78 -9.49 9.64
CA SER A 126 -17.79 -9.28 10.68
C SER A 126 -18.02 -7.80 10.87
N SER A 127 -19.25 -7.32 10.66
CA SER A 127 -19.61 -5.91 10.83
C SER A 127 -19.39 -5.45 12.27
N PRO A 128 -18.48 -4.51 12.54
CA PRO A 128 -18.30 -3.96 13.89
C PRO A 128 -19.20 -2.73 14.12
N VAL A 129 -20.05 -2.37 13.15
CA VAL A 129 -21.01 -1.27 13.23
C VAL A 129 -22.40 -1.77 13.57
N ASP A 130 -23.18 -0.93 14.23
CA ASP A 130 -24.59 -1.21 14.53
C ASP A 130 -25.41 -1.41 13.25
N ALA A 131 -26.48 -2.21 13.37
CA ALA A 131 -27.40 -2.53 12.28
C ALA A 131 -27.98 -1.28 11.56
N SER A 132 -28.11 -0.16 12.28
CA SER A 132 -28.55 1.14 11.72
C SER A 132 -27.60 1.67 10.64
N ASN A 133 -26.32 1.32 10.69
CA ASN A 133 -25.28 1.74 9.75
C ASN A 133 -25.02 0.72 8.63
N HIS A 134 -25.73 -0.41 8.60
CA HIS A 134 -25.50 -1.44 7.57
C HIS A 134 -25.73 -0.93 6.14
N ALA A 135 -26.63 0.04 5.92
CA ALA A 135 -26.82 0.63 4.60
C ALA A 135 -25.57 1.39 4.14
N LEU A 136 -24.94 2.14 5.04
CA LEU A 136 -23.68 2.85 4.78
C LEU A 136 -22.54 1.86 4.54
N LEU A 137 -22.43 0.82 5.39
CA LEU A 137 -21.40 -0.21 5.25
C LEU A 137 -21.54 -1.00 3.94
N ARG A 138 -22.76 -1.28 3.47
CA ARG A 138 -22.96 -1.87 2.13
C ARG A 138 -22.41 -0.97 1.04
N GLY A 139 -22.77 0.32 1.05
CA GLY A 139 -22.25 1.29 0.08
C GLY A 139 -20.73 1.34 0.08
N PHE A 140 -20.12 1.34 1.27
CA PHE A 140 -18.68 1.27 1.45
C PHE A 140 -18.07 0.00 0.84
N ILE A 141 -18.57 -1.18 1.19
CA ILE A 141 -18.07 -2.47 0.65
C ILE A 141 -18.15 -2.47 -0.88
N VAL A 142 -19.29 -2.06 -1.47
CA VAL A 142 -19.42 -1.98 -2.93
C VAL A 142 -18.40 -1.01 -3.54
N GLY A 143 -18.25 0.17 -2.95
CA GLY A 143 -17.31 1.18 -3.43
C GLY A 143 -15.87 0.66 -3.43
N VAL A 144 -15.45 0.03 -2.33
CA VAL A 144 -14.09 -0.50 -2.17
C VAL A 144 -13.82 -1.66 -3.12
N PHE A 145 -14.74 -2.62 -3.27
CA PHE A 145 -14.56 -3.72 -4.24
C PHE A 145 -14.60 -3.23 -5.69
N THR A 146 -15.42 -2.22 -6.02
CA THR A 146 -15.45 -1.65 -7.38
C THR A 146 -14.15 -0.93 -7.72
N ASP A 147 -13.62 -0.14 -6.78
CA ASP A 147 -12.32 0.51 -6.93
C ASP A 147 -11.18 -0.51 -7.03
N GLY A 148 -11.16 -1.50 -6.14
CA GLY A 148 -10.21 -2.61 -6.16
C GLY A 148 -10.24 -3.40 -7.48
N ALA A 149 -11.43 -3.66 -8.02
CA ALA A 149 -11.61 -4.32 -9.31
C ALA A 149 -10.93 -3.57 -10.45
N SER A 150 -11.09 -2.24 -10.49
CA SER A 150 -10.46 -1.39 -11.50
C SER A 150 -8.93 -1.37 -11.40
N LYS A 151 -8.39 -1.57 -10.19
CA LYS A 151 -6.95 -1.54 -9.90
C LYS A 151 -6.27 -2.90 -10.09
N LEU A 152 -6.93 -3.99 -9.69
CA LEU A 152 -6.38 -5.35 -9.72
C LEU A 152 -6.81 -6.17 -10.94
N GLY A 153 -7.86 -5.76 -11.66
CA GLY A 153 -8.33 -6.45 -12.87
C GLY A 153 -9.19 -7.68 -12.60
N PHE A 154 -10.07 -7.62 -11.60
CA PHE A 154 -11.08 -8.66 -11.33
C PHE A 154 -12.49 -8.17 -11.62
N ASP A 155 -13.46 -9.07 -11.70
CA ASP A 155 -14.86 -8.71 -12.00
C ASP A 155 -15.72 -8.54 -10.74
N VAL A 156 -16.57 -7.51 -10.75
CA VAL A 156 -17.70 -7.32 -9.83
C VAL A 156 -18.97 -7.46 -10.66
N ALA A 157 -19.84 -8.40 -10.29
CA ALA A 157 -20.99 -8.74 -11.11
C ALA A 157 -22.32 -8.62 -10.35
N ARG A 158 -23.33 -8.16 -11.07
CA ARG A 158 -24.72 -8.11 -10.62
C ARG A 158 -25.58 -8.88 -11.61
N GLU A 159 -26.37 -9.81 -11.08
CA GLU A 159 -27.35 -10.55 -11.85
C GLU A 159 -28.44 -9.62 -12.36
N LYS A 160 -28.89 -9.90 -13.58
CA LYS A 160 -29.89 -9.09 -14.26
C LYS A 160 -31.21 -9.12 -13.48
N GLY A 161 -31.62 -7.96 -12.98
CA GLY A 161 -32.85 -7.80 -12.19
C GLY A 161 -32.64 -7.85 -10.67
N SER A 162 -31.40 -8.05 -10.19
CA SER A 162 -31.08 -8.01 -8.76
C SER A 162 -31.30 -6.60 -8.18
N GLN A 163 -32.18 -6.52 -7.18
CA GLN A 163 -32.48 -5.31 -6.40
C GLN A 163 -31.61 -5.22 -5.12
N SER A 164 -30.65 -6.14 -4.94
CA SER A 164 -29.76 -6.16 -3.78
C SER A 164 -28.92 -4.88 -3.71
N GLN A 165 -28.67 -4.35 -2.52
CA GLN A 165 -27.75 -3.21 -2.39
C GLN A 165 -26.29 -3.64 -2.68
N LEU A 166 -25.96 -4.91 -2.48
CA LEU A 166 -24.68 -5.49 -2.85
C LEU A 166 -24.76 -6.19 -4.23
N PRO A 167 -23.68 -6.18 -5.04
CA PRO A 167 -23.49 -7.10 -6.16
C PRO A 167 -23.61 -8.56 -5.71
N ASP A 168 -24.05 -9.45 -6.60
CA ASP A 168 -24.15 -10.89 -6.31
C ASP A 168 -22.76 -11.55 -6.28
N VAL A 169 -21.77 -10.94 -6.95
CA VAL A 169 -20.35 -11.30 -6.90
C VAL A 169 -19.53 -10.05 -6.62
N LEU A 170 -18.82 -10.05 -5.50
CA LEU A 170 -17.94 -8.93 -5.09
C LEU A 170 -16.53 -9.06 -5.67
N MET A 171 -16.09 -10.28 -5.99
CA MET A 171 -14.78 -10.51 -6.59
C MET A 171 -14.81 -11.82 -7.36
N ARG A 172 -14.38 -11.78 -8.62
CA ARG A 172 -14.04 -12.97 -9.41
C ARG A 172 -12.69 -12.76 -10.06
N THR A 173 -11.69 -13.51 -9.61
CA THR A 173 -10.31 -13.42 -10.15
C THR A 173 -10.15 -14.30 -11.38
N ASN A 174 -9.13 -14.02 -12.19
CA ASN A 174 -8.73 -14.87 -13.32
C ASN A 174 -8.21 -16.26 -12.88
N LYS A 175 -7.83 -16.41 -11.60
CA LYS A 175 -7.38 -17.68 -10.99
C LYS A 175 -8.54 -18.53 -10.46
N GLY A 176 -9.78 -18.04 -10.54
CA GLY A 176 -10.98 -18.80 -10.20
C GLY A 176 -11.49 -18.59 -8.77
N TYR A 177 -10.87 -17.71 -7.98
CA TYR A 177 -11.42 -17.30 -6.70
C TYR A 177 -12.69 -16.47 -6.91
N GLU A 178 -13.76 -16.79 -6.18
CA GLU A 178 -15.02 -16.07 -6.24
C GLU A 178 -15.58 -15.76 -4.84
N LEU A 179 -15.78 -14.47 -4.55
CA LEU A 179 -16.47 -13.98 -3.36
C LEU A 179 -17.91 -13.61 -3.72
N THR A 180 -18.87 -14.40 -3.26
CA THR A 180 -20.29 -14.22 -3.61
C THR A 180 -21.11 -13.63 -2.47
N VAL A 181 -22.19 -12.93 -2.82
CA VAL A 181 -23.14 -12.38 -1.86
C VAL A 181 -24.42 -13.19 -1.93
N LYS A 182 -24.66 -14.01 -0.91
CA LYS A 182 -25.86 -14.85 -0.84
C LYS A 182 -26.27 -15.10 0.59
N SER A 183 -27.55 -15.41 0.77
CA SER A 183 -28.09 -15.78 2.08
C SER A 183 -27.61 -17.18 2.49
N GLY A 184 -27.17 -17.32 3.74
CA GLY A 184 -26.70 -18.59 4.31
C GLY A 184 -25.20 -18.63 4.52
N ALA A 185 -24.73 -19.64 5.26
CA ALA A 185 -23.31 -19.86 5.51
C ALA A 185 -22.74 -20.77 4.42
N SER A 186 -21.74 -20.27 3.71
CA SER A 186 -20.92 -21.07 2.80
C SER A 186 -19.55 -20.43 2.64
N GLU A 187 -18.60 -21.22 2.17
CA GLU A 187 -17.25 -20.75 1.91
C GLU A 187 -17.24 -19.63 0.86
N ASN A 188 -16.40 -18.64 1.12
CA ASN A 188 -16.20 -17.46 0.29
C ASN A 188 -17.49 -16.69 -0.01
N THR A 189 -18.32 -16.51 1.01
CA THR A 189 -19.58 -15.77 0.88
C THR A 189 -19.81 -14.74 1.97
N ILE A 190 -20.51 -13.68 1.60
CA ILE A 190 -20.98 -12.62 2.50
C ILE A 190 -22.51 -12.63 2.53
N CYS A 191 -23.07 -12.69 3.73
CA CYS A 191 -24.49 -12.56 3.98
C CYS A 191 -24.93 -11.10 3.76
N PRO A 192 -25.86 -10.82 2.82
CA PRO A 192 -26.22 -9.44 2.47
C PRO A 192 -26.91 -8.66 3.60
N THR A 193 -27.58 -9.35 4.52
CA THR A 193 -28.31 -8.74 5.63
C THR A 193 -27.40 -8.43 6.80
N MET A 194 -26.66 -9.44 7.25
CA MET A 194 -25.77 -9.37 8.42
C MET A 194 -24.45 -8.66 8.10
N LEU A 195 -24.02 -8.66 6.84
CA LEU A 195 -22.68 -8.21 6.44
C LEU A 195 -21.62 -8.99 7.21
N GLU A 196 -21.81 -10.31 7.22
CA GLU A 196 -20.91 -11.28 7.84
C GLU A 196 -20.58 -12.33 6.79
N GLY A 197 -19.36 -12.81 6.80
CA GLY A 197 -18.89 -13.79 5.83
C GLY A 197 -17.60 -14.45 6.28
N ALA A 198 -17.30 -15.62 5.72
CA ALA A 198 -16.06 -16.32 6.01
C ALA A 198 -15.61 -17.15 4.81
N GLY A 199 -14.34 -17.49 4.81
CA GLY A 199 -13.78 -18.39 3.82
C GLY A 199 -12.30 -18.66 4.06
N THR A 200 -11.71 -19.31 3.07
CA THR A 200 -10.32 -19.76 3.10
C THR A 200 -9.63 -19.26 1.83
N LEU A 201 -8.38 -18.87 1.98
CA LEU A 201 -7.46 -18.60 0.87
C LEU A 201 -6.37 -19.67 0.85
N THR A 202 -6.10 -20.15 -0.35
CA THR A 202 -5.07 -21.13 -0.68
C THR A 202 -4.10 -20.52 -1.70
N ALA A 203 -2.96 -21.18 -1.94
CA ALA A 203 -1.99 -20.72 -2.94
C ALA A 203 -2.63 -20.53 -4.32
N SER A 204 -3.55 -21.43 -4.70
CA SER A 204 -4.25 -21.41 -5.99
C SER A 204 -5.21 -20.24 -6.19
N ASP A 205 -5.69 -19.61 -5.11
CA ASP A 205 -6.62 -18.48 -5.21
C ASP A 205 -5.92 -17.20 -5.68
N GLY A 206 -4.58 -17.16 -5.59
CA GLY A 206 -3.75 -15.99 -5.88
C GLY A 206 -3.67 -15.01 -4.72
N TYR A 207 -2.86 -13.97 -4.90
CA TYR A 207 -2.63 -12.93 -3.88
C TYR A 207 -3.73 -11.86 -3.87
N GLU A 208 -4.50 -11.77 -4.95
CA GLU A 208 -5.49 -10.71 -5.18
C GLU A 208 -6.56 -10.65 -4.07
N PRO A 209 -7.15 -11.78 -3.61
CA PRO A 209 -8.14 -11.76 -2.52
C PRO A 209 -7.55 -11.26 -1.20
N LEU A 210 -6.31 -11.67 -0.87
CA LEU A 210 -5.64 -11.22 0.34
C LEU A 210 -5.43 -9.70 0.33
N LEU A 211 -4.88 -9.17 -0.78
CA LEU A 211 -4.67 -7.72 -0.92
C LEU A 211 -6.00 -6.97 -0.88
N MET A 212 -7.06 -7.52 -1.45
CA MET A 212 -8.39 -6.91 -1.42
C MET A 212 -8.98 -6.85 -0.01
N PHE A 213 -8.80 -7.90 0.81
CA PHE A 213 -9.23 -7.89 2.20
C PHE A 213 -8.43 -6.91 3.07
N ILE A 214 -7.12 -6.82 2.85
CA ILE A 214 -6.27 -5.82 3.52
C ILE A 214 -6.70 -4.40 3.10
N TYR A 215 -6.95 -4.20 1.81
CA TYR A 215 -7.43 -2.93 1.28
C TYR A 215 -8.78 -2.53 1.89
N LEU A 216 -9.72 -3.47 1.98
CA LEU A 216 -11.01 -3.26 2.63
C LEU A 216 -10.85 -2.86 4.10
N GLN A 217 -10.01 -3.57 4.85
CA GLN A 217 -9.75 -3.27 6.26
C GLN A 217 -9.12 -1.87 6.44
N ARG A 218 -8.09 -1.54 5.65
CA ARG A 218 -7.41 -0.23 5.73
C ARG A 218 -8.34 0.93 5.39
N ARG A 219 -9.16 0.77 4.34
CA ARG A 219 -10.17 1.78 3.97
C ARG A 219 -11.22 1.95 5.07
N PHE A 220 -11.57 0.86 5.74
CA PHE A 220 -12.55 0.90 6.83
C PHE A 220 -12.03 1.67 8.04
N GLU A 221 -10.77 1.44 8.42
CA GLU A 221 -10.10 2.18 9.51
C GLU A 221 -10.01 3.69 9.19
N GLN A 222 -9.72 4.04 7.94
CA GLN A 222 -9.64 5.44 7.51
C GLN A 222 -11.01 6.16 7.55
N GLU A 223 -12.09 5.46 7.21
CA GLU A 223 -13.42 6.07 7.04
C GLU A 223 -14.31 5.99 8.29
N PHE A 224 -14.18 4.93 9.11
CA PHE A 224 -15.12 4.66 10.21
C PHE A 224 -14.50 4.74 11.61
N PHE A 225 -13.30 4.19 11.83
CA PHE A 225 -12.72 4.08 13.17
C PHE A 225 -11.19 4.12 13.17
N LYS A 226 -10.59 5.04 13.94
CA LYS A 226 -9.15 5.02 14.28
C LYS A 226 -8.82 4.12 15.48
N ASP A 227 -9.71 3.20 15.83
CA ASP A 227 -9.62 2.38 17.05
C ASP A 227 -9.42 0.91 16.66
N ASP A 228 -8.30 0.32 17.08
CA ASP A 228 -7.76 -0.97 16.60
C ASP A 228 -8.64 -2.19 16.96
N GLU A 229 -9.57 -2.03 17.91
CA GLU A 229 -10.41 -3.14 18.38
C GLU A 229 -11.55 -3.52 17.42
N LYS A 230 -11.88 -2.66 16.44
CA LYS A 230 -13.04 -2.85 15.54
C LYS A 230 -12.63 -3.19 14.11
N ARG A 231 -12.06 -4.38 13.93
CA ARG A 231 -11.70 -4.92 12.60
C ARG A 231 -12.93 -5.43 11.85
N LEU A 232 -13.12 -4.95 10.63
CA LEU A 232 -14.13 -5.44 9.70
C LEU A 232 -13.72 -6.80 9.11
N VAL A 233 -12.43 -6.97 8.79
CA VAL A 233 -11.86 -8.23 8.30
C VAL A 233 -10.78 -8.72 9.25
N LYS A 234 -10.87 -9.99 9.62
CA LYS A 234 -9.87 -10.73 10.38
C LYS A 234 -9.30 -11.82 9.50
N ILE A 235 -7.99 -11.98 9.53
CA ILE A 235 -7.26 -12.99 8.76
C ILE A 235 -6.46 -13.81 9.77
N CYS A 236 -6.57 -15.12 9.72
CA CYS A 236 -5.88 -16.03 10.63
C CYS A 236 -5.03 -17.02 9.83
N GLY A 237 -3.82 -17.27 10.32
CA GLY A 237 -2.99 -18.39 9.86
C GLY A 237 -3.50 -19.73 10.37
N GLU A 238 -2.82 -20.82 10.01
CA GLU A 238 -3.20 -22.19 10.38
C GLU A 238 -3.24 -22.43 11.90
N ASP A 239 -2.36 -21.77 12.65
CA ASP A 239 -2.28 -21.88 14.11
C ASP A 239 -3.42 -21.11 14.83
N GLY A 240 -4.28 -20.43 14.07
CA GLY A 240 -5.39 -19.62 14.60
C GLY A 240 -4.98 -18.22 15.04
N ASP A 241 -3.69 -17.88 14.94
CA ASP A 241 -3.18 -16.55 15.26
C ASP A 241 -3.71 -15.51 14.27
N LEU A 242 -4.24 -14.42 14.84
CA LEU A 242 -4.72 -13.28 14.07
C LEU A 242 -3.54 -12.56 13.43
N PHE A 243 -3.57 -12.44 12.11
CA PHE A 243 -2.64 -11.63 11.38
C PHE A 243 -2.97 -10.14 11.57
N ILE A 244 -1.96 -9.38 12.01
CA ILE A 244 -2.03 -7.93 12.14
C ILE A 244 -1.24 -7.31 11.00
N TYR A 245 -1.95 -6.62 10.11
CA TYR A 245 -1.32 -5.82 9.06
C TYR A 245 -0.72 -4.55 9.66
N ASP A 246 0.60 -4.37 9.55
CA ASP A 246 1.36 -3.21 10.03
C ASP A 246 2.18 -2.56 8.89
N GLY A 247 1.80 -2.86 7.65
CA GLY A 247 2.51 -2.43 6.45
C GLY A 247 2.81 -3.59 5.51
N PHE A 248 3.26 -3.27 4.30
CA PHE A 248 3.45 -4.26 3.24
C PHE A 248 4.47 -5.34 3.62
N ASP A 249 5.53 -4.97 4.33
CA ASP A 249 6.58 -5.90 4.74
C ASP A 249 6.08 -6.94 5.76
N SER A 250 4.98 -6.68 6.49
CA SER A 250 4.40 -7.67 7.39
C SER A 250 3.78 -8.86 6.65
N LEU A 251 3.60 -8.76 5.32
CA LEU A 251 3.10 -9.84 4.47
C LEU A 251 4.19 -10.74 3.88
N GLU A 252 5.49 -10.41 4.05
CA GLU A 252 6.60 -11.16 3.45
C GLU A 252 6.55 -12.66 3.80
N GLY A 253 6.26 -13.00 5.05
CA GLY A 253 6.12 -14.39 5.49
C GLY A 253 4.97 -15.12 4.79
N ILE A 254 3.84 -14.45 4.58
CA ILE A 254 2.69 -15.03 3.86
C ILE A 254 3.04 -15.30 2.40
N PHE A 255 3.74 -14.37 1.75
CA PHE A 255 4.14 -14.52 0.34
C PHE A 255 5.11 -15.68 0.15
N PHE A 256 6.02 -15.86 1.11
CA PHE A 256 6.94 -17.00 1.14
C PHE A 256 6.19 -18.33 1.26
N GLU A 257 5.27 -18.45 2.22
CA GLU A 257 4.52 -19.71 2.45
C GLU A 257 3.62 -20.10 1.27
N PHE A 258 2.98 -19.11 0.61
CA PHE A 258 2.17 -19.35 -0.58
C PHE A 258 2.96 -19.47 -1.89
N GLY A 259 4.27 -19.15 -1.87
CA GLY A 259 5.09 -19.10 -3.08
C GLY A 259 4.69 -18.01 -4.08
N TRP A 260 4.08 -16.91 -3.61
CA TRP A 260 3.70 -15.79 -4.49
C TRP A 260 4.90 -14.90 -4.81
N ASN A 261 4.97 -14.40 -6.05
CA ASN A 261 6.04 -13.53 -6.49
C ASN A 261 5.94 -12.16 -5.80
N TYR A 262 6.92 -11.84 -4.94
CA TYR A 262 6.95 -10.58 -4.19
C TYR A 262 6.76 -9.33 -5.07
N ASN A 263 7.39 -9.29 -6.25
CA ASN A 263 7.33 -8.11 -7.12
C ASN A 263 5.93 -7.94 -7.74
N GLU A 264 5.29 -9.03 -8.17
CA GLU A 264 3.92 -8.97 -8.70
C GLU A 264 2.92 -8.53 -7.62
N VAL A 265 3.07 -9.09 -6.40
CA VAL A 265 2.21 -8.73 -5.26
C VAL A 265 2.43 -7.27 -4.86
N ARG A 266 3.68 -6.80 -4.89
CA ARG A 266 4.03 -5.41 -4.59
C ARG A 266 3.40 -4.46 -5.61
N GLU A 267 3.54 -4.72 -6.89
CA GLU A 267 2.94 -3.87 -7.95
C GLU A 267 1.41 -3.80 -7.80
N ALA A 268 0.76 -4.90 -7.43
CA ALA A 268 -0.66 -4.92 -7.09
C ALA A 268 -0.98 -4.10 -5.84
N ALA A 269 -0.15 -4.18 -4.80
CA ALA A 269 -0.30 -3.39 -3.57
C ALA A 269 -0.07 -1.89 -3.81
N GLU A 270 0.84 -1.51 -4.71
CA GLU A 270 1.06 -0.11 -5.13
C GLU A 270 -0.19 0.45 -5.80
N ARG A 271 -0.80 -0.29 -6.74
CA ARG A 271 -2.05 0.11 -7.40
C ARG A 271 -3.20 0.32 -6.41
N LEU A 272 -3.21 -0.43 -5.31
CA LEU A 272 -4.18 -0.26 -4.22
C LEU A 272 -3.83 0.85 -3.22
N GLY A 273 -2.62 1.43 -3.28
CA GLY A 273 -2.12 2.38 -2.29
C GLY A 273 -1.80 1.74 -0.93
N LEU A 274 -1.55 0.42 -0.91
CA LEU A 274 -1.15 -0.30 0.30
C LEU A 274 0.33 -0.11 0.62
N VAL A 275 1.15 0.13 -0.41
CA VAL A 275 2.57 0.46 -0.31
C VAL A 275 2.88 1.65 -1.21
N ALA A 276 3.88 2.43 -0.83
CA ALA A 276 4.34 3.57 -1.60
C ALA A 276 4.86 3.13 -2.98
N GLU A 277 4.54 3.89 -4.02
CA GLU A 277 5.04 3.67 -5.39
C GLU A 277 6.57 3.71 -5.40
N LEU A 278 7.21 2.78 -6.12
CA LEU A 278 8.65 2.81 -6.34
C LEU A 278 9.02 3.79 -7.46
N PHE A 279 9.80 4.81 -7.12
CA PHE A 279 10.33 5.78 -8.08
C PHE A 279 11.84 5.59 -8.26
N ARG A 280 12.27 5.09 -9.42
CA ARG A 280 13.70 4.89 -9.74
C ARG A 280 14.22 6.06 -10.56
N LEU A 281 14.85 7.03 -9.91
CA LEU A 281 15.47 8.17 -10.58
C LEU A 281 16.54 7.70 -11.57
N ASP A 282 17.29 6.65 -11.21
CA ASP A 282 18.41 6.13 -12.00
C ASP A 282 17.98 5.43 -13.32
N ASN A 283 16.70 5.07 -13.46
CA ASN A 283 16.14 4.41 -14.64
C ASN A 283 15.43 5.37 -15.60
N ILE A 284 15.39 6.67 -15.28
CA ILE A 284 14.80 7.68 -16.15
C ILE A 284 15.89 8.05 -17.16
N ASP A 285 15.72 7.59 -18.41
CA ASP A 285 16.61 7.96 -19.52
C ASP A 285 16.69 9.48 -19.61
N CYS A 286 17.76 10.05 -19.06
CA CYS A 286 18.14 11.42 -19.32
C CYS A 286 18.62 11.46 -20.77
N GLU A 287 17.75 11.83 -21.71
CA GLU A 287 18.15 12.08 -23.11
C GLU A 287 19.20 13.21 -23.26
N THR A 288 19.61 13.85 -22.16
CA THR A 288 20.67 14.85 -22.13
C THR A 288 21.76 14.47 -21.13
N GLU A 289 22.88 13.94 -21.67
CA GLU A 289 24.21 14.23 -21.13
C GLU A 289 24.47 15.75 -21.22
N ASP A 290 23.86 16.53 -20.32
CA ASP A 290 24.27 17.92 -20.17
C ASP A 290 25.48 18.00 -19.25
N SER A 291 26.61 18.06 -19.94
CA SER A 291 27.96 18.27 -19.48
C SER A 291 28.08 19.55 -18.65
N TYR A 292 28.16 19.48 -17.32
CA TYR A 292 28.81 20.54 -16.54
C TYR A 292 29.59 19.97 -15.35
N PHE A 293 30.91 20.23 -15.44
CA PHE A 293 31.91 20.12 -14.39
C PHE A 293 31.62 21.03 -13.20
#